data_AF-A0A925ZNR9-F1
#
_entry.id   AF-A0A925ZNR9-F1
#
_cell.length_a   1.000
_cell.length_b   1.000
_cell.length_c   1.000
_cell.angle_alpha   90.00
_cell.angle_beta   90.00
_cell.angle_gamma   90.00
#
_symmetry.space_group_name_H-M   'P 1'
#
loop_
_entity.id
_entity.type
_entity.pdbx_description
1 polymer ?
#
loop_
_entity_poly.entity_id
_entity_poly.type
_entity_poly.pdbx_seq_one_letter_code
_entity_poly.pdbx_strand_id
1 'polypeptide(L)'
;MRRFLKIKAFALFLAVGFAVLAVLPSMFKPEQLPGWVVENFPRTFQLGLDLQGGLHLEYSVAVDEALENKLDQIASELEIGFREKKNIEVTATRRGVDTLEVLFPTVDDIALATDDVMGASLGVLERIEPEDDQPAEAIRLRMPQAALDESRKTAVSTALETVRKRVDAMGVAEPNIYPKNRQIVVELPGLADESTELRAAAADAAGRLGQLLSASGATQVATNEVRDQAGRFKLTVPDADARALLERTFTGKLTDDQIIVDDRLPVELQILPADPTAADPASVMIELTQRARDQVLEGAGEFHRLLKIIERQAVLRMHLVDDESLFRDTGKPYLRALYEGGMVTQGLGIS
;
A
#
# COMPACT_ATOMS: atom_id res chain seq x y z
N MET A 1 -37.75 -42.97 -25.67
CA MET A 1 -37.06 -41.66 -25.71
C MET A 1 -37.72 -40.54 -24.90
N ARG A 2 -39.03 -40.25 -25.02
CA ARG A 2 -39.68 -39.11 -24.32
C ARG A 2 -39.61 -39.08 -22.78
N ARG A 3 -39.67 -40.23 -22.09
CA ARG A 3 -39.56 -40.28 -20.60
C ARG A 3 -38.16 -39.87 -20.11
N PHE A 4 -37.13 -40.26 -20.85
CA PHE A 4 -35.74 -39.91 -20.55
C PHE A 4 -35.50 -38.40 -20.66
N LEU A 5 -36.16 -37.73 -21.62
CA LEU A 5 -36.09 -36.29 -21.79
C LEU A 5 -36.78 -35.53 -20.64
N LYS A 6 -37.91 -36.04 -20.14
CA LYS A 6 -38.63 -35.44 -18.99
C LYS A 6 -37.83 -35.54 -17.69
N ILE A 7 -37.17 -36.68 -17.45
CA ILE A 7 -36.31 -36.87 -16.27
C ILE A 7 -35.11 -35.93 -16.32
N LYS A 8 -34.46 -35.80 -17.49
CA LYS A 8 -33.36 -34.84 -17.68
C LYS A 8 -33.81 -33.39 -17.49
N ALA A 9 -34.98 -33.03 -18.01
CA ALA A 9 -35.54 -31.69 -17.83
C ALA A 9 -35.87 -31.40 -16.36
N PHE A 10 -36.42 -32.38 -15.64
CA PHE A 10 -36.69 -32.27 -14.20
C PHE A 10 -35.40 -32.14 -13.39
N ALA A 11 -34.39 -32.96 -13.69
CA ALA A 11 -33.08 -32.87 -13.03
C ALA A 11 -32.38 -31.52 -13.30
N LEU A 12 -32.47 -31.01 -14.53
CA LEU A 12 -31.97 -29.68 -14.89
C LEU A 12 -32.69 -28.59 -14.09
N PHE A 13 -34.02 -28.66 -13.99
CA PHE A 13 -34.80 -27.70 -13.22
C PHE A 13 -34.41 -27.70 -11.73
N LEU A 14 -34.21 -28.89 -11.16
CA LEU A 14 -33.76 -29.06 -9.77
C LEU A 14 -32.35 -28.51 -9.55
N ALA A 15 -31.43 -28.76 -10.50
CA ALA A 15 -30.07 -28.23 -10.46
C ALA A 15 -30.05 -26.69 -10.56
N VAL A 16 -30.86 -26.10 -11.43
CA VAL A 16 -31.00 -24.64 -11.53
C VAL A 16 -31.60 -24.07 -10.25
N GLY A 17 -32.64 -24.70 -9.69
CA GLY A 17 -33.23 -24.27 -8.42
C GLY A 17 -32.23 -24.32 -7.26
N PHE A 18 -31.41 -25.37 -7.20
CA PHE A 18 -30.33 -25.48 -6.22
C PHE A 18 -29.26 -24.40 -6.41
N ALA A 19 -28.85 -24.13 -7.66
CA ALA A 19 -27.88 -23.07 -7.96
C ALA A 19 -28.38 -21.67 -7.54
N VAL A 20 -29.67 -21.37 -7.78
CA VAL A 20 -30.29 -20.11 -7.33
C VAL A 20 -30.29 -20.03 -5.80
N LEU A 21 -30.69 -21.10 -5.10
CA LEU A 21 -30.68 -21.14 -3.64
C LEU A 21 -29.29 -20.95 -3.04
N ALA A 22 -28.26 -21.48 -3.69
CA ALA A 22 -26.87 -21.33 -3.24
C ALA A 22 -26.32 -19.90 -3.41
N VAL A 23 -26.88 -19.10 -4.31
CA VAL A 23 -26.40 -17.73 -4.61
C VAL A 23 -27.19 -16.65 -3.84
N LEU A 24 -28.44 -16.93 -3.48
CA LEU A 24 -29.32 -16.00 -2.73
C LEU A 24 -28.66 -15.33 -1.50
N PRO A 25 -27.93 -16.06 -0.63
CA PRO A 25 -27.23 -15.48 0.52
C PRO A 25 -26.21 -14.40 0.17
N SER A 26 -25.67 -14.42 -1.06
CA SER A 26 -24.70 -13.43 -1.51
C SER A 26 -25.32 -12.15 -2.07
N MET A 27 -26.62 -12.16 -2.37
CA MET A 27 -27.33 -11.03 -3.00
C MET A 27 -28.24 -10.28 -2.04
N PHE A 28 -28.65 -10.91 -0.94
CA PHE A 28 -29.59 -10.36 0.03
C PHE A 28 -29.05 -10.48 1.45
N LYS A 29 -29.40 -9.52 2.31
CA LYS A 29 -29.02 -9.57 3.73
C LYS A 29 -29.71 -10.77 4.42
N PRO A 30 -29.09 -11.38 5.45
CA PRO A 30 -29.65 -12.55 6.14
C PRO A 30 -31.07 -12.32 6.68
N GLU A 31 -31.37 -11.09 7.09
CA GLU A 31 -32.66 -10.64 7.63
C GLU A 31 -33.81 -10.70 6.61
N GLN A 32 -33.49 -10.72 5.31
CA GLN A 32 -34.46 -10.73 4.22
C GLN A 32 -34.70 -12.14 3.66
N LEU A 33 -33.99 -13.16 4.18
CA LEU A 33 -34.05 -14.53 3.70
C LEU A 33 -34.75 -15.44 4.72
N PRO A 34 -35.49 -16.48 4.27
CA PRO A 34 -36.02 -17.50 5.18
C PRO A 34 -34.90 -18.22 5.93
N GLY A 35 -35.06 -18.47 7.23
CA GLY A 35 -34.00 -19.06 8.08
C GLY A 35 -33.42 -20.37 7.54
N TRP A 36 -34.24 -21.22 6.92
CA TRP A 36 -33.79 -22.49 6.33
C TRP A 36 -32.82 -22.30 5.14
N VAL A 37 -32.87 -21.16 4.44
CA VAL A 37 -31.93 -20.84 3.34
C VAL A 37 -30.58 -20.44 3.93
N VAL A 38 -30.59 -19.61 4.98
CA VAL A 38 -29.38 -19.12 5.65
C VAL A 38 -28.65 -20.27 6.36
N GLU A 39 -29.38 -21.18 7.01
CA GLU A 39 -28.82 -22.36 7.67
C GLU A 39 -28.23 -23.38 6.67
N ASN A 40 -28.89 -23.61 5.54
CA ASN A 40 -28.46 -24.63 4.57
C ASN A 40 -27.44 -24.11 3.54
N PHE A 41 -27.39 -22.79 3.32
CA PHE A 41 -26.49 -22.13 2.38
C PHE A 41 -25.74 -20.95 3.04
N PRO A 42 -24.85 -21.21 4.01
CA PRO A 42 -24.18 -20.13 4.75
C PRO A 42 -23.05 -19.43 3.97
N ARG A 43 -22.69 -19.93 2.78
CA ARG A 43 -21.55 -19.42 2.01
C ARG A 43 -21.98 -18.23 1.15
N THR A 44 -21.33 -17.10 1.35
CA THR A 44 -21.42 -15.91 0.49
C THR A 44 -20.22 -15.84 -0.45
N PHE A 45 -20.32 -15.06 -1.53
CA PHE A 45 -19.14 -14.76 -2.33
C PHE A 45 -18.18 -13.89 -1.52
N GLN A 46 -16.91 -14.30 -1.45
CA GLN A 46 -15.83 -13.42 -1.02
C GLN A 46 -15.59 -12.41 -2.15
N LEU A 47 -15.99 -11.17 -1.91
CA LEU A 47 -15.78 -10.07 -2.84
C LEU A 47 -14.29 -9.69 -2.78
N GLY A 48 -13.64 -9.60 -3.94
CA GLY A 48 -12.26 -9.10 -4.00
C GLY A 48 -12.18 -7.61 -3.68
N LEU A 49 -10.94 -7.12 -3.51
CA LEU A 49 -10.63 -5.74 -3.15
C LEU A 49 -11.35 -4.69 -4.01
N ASP A 50 -11.43 -4.93 -5.31
CA ASP A 50 -12.07 -4.03 -6.28
C ASP A 50 -13.58 -3.85 -6.05
N LEU A 51 -14.24 -4.84 -5.45
CA LEU A 51 -15.69 -4.82 -5.20
C LEU A 51 -16.06 -4.44 -3.76
N GLN A 52 -15.14 -4.62 -2.80
CA GLN A 52 -15.34 -4.25 -1.38
C GLN A 52 -14.72 -2.89 -1.00
N GLY A 53 -13.77 -2.39 -1.80
CA GLY A 53 -12.88 -1.31 -1.39
C GLY A 53 -11.82 -1.80 -0.38
N GLY A 54 -10.62 -1.24 -0.48
CA GLY A 54 -9.54 -1.51 0.48
C GLY A 54 -8.17 -1.06 -0.05
N LEU A 55 -7.12 -1.51 0.62
CA LEU A 55 -5.74 -1.09 0.35
C LEU A 55 -4.91 -2.19 -0.29
N HIS A 56 -4.22 -1.89 -1.39
CA HIS A 56 -3.20 -2.76 -2.02
C HIS A 56 -1.83 -2.10 -1.89
N LEU A 57 -0.91 -2.74 -1.17
CA LEU A 57 0.46 -2.26 -0.99
C LEU A 57 1.45 -3.28 -1.51
N GLU A 58 2.45 -2.81 -2.26
CA GLU A 58 3.62 -3.60 -2.64
C GLU A 58 4.88 -3.04 -1.97
N TYR A 59 5.51 -3.87 -1.15
CA TYR A 59 6.72 -3.53 -0.43
C TYR A 59 7.91 -4.28 -1.01
N SER A 60 8.93 -3.58 -1.50
CA SER A 60 10.17 -4.22 -1.95
C SER A 60 11.06 -4.51 -0.75
N VAL A 61 11.42 -5.78 -0.57
CA VAL A 61 12.39 -6.21 0.47
C VAL A 61 13.78 -5.82 -0.01
N ALA A 62 14.48 -4.98 0.76
CA ALA A 62 15.88 -4.65 0.47
C ALA A 62 16.79 -5.81 0.92
N VAL A 63 16.73 -6.90 0.18
CA VAL A 63 17.54 -8.11 0.41
C VAL A 63 19.02 -7.76 0.43
N ASP A 64 19.44 -6.81 -0.41
CA ASP A 64 20.85 -6.45 -0.54
C ASP A 64 21.35 -5.79 0.75
N GLU A 65 20.54 -4.93 1.38
CA GLU A 65 20.84 -4.32 2.69
C GLU A 65 20.83 -5.37 3.81
N ALA A 66 19.92 -6.35 3.75
CA ALA A 66 19.92 -7.48 4.70
C ALA A 66 21.20 -8.34 4.56
N LEU A 67 21.70 -8.53 3.34
CA LEU A 67 22.96 -9.24 3.06
C LEU A 67 24.17 -8.43 3.53
N GLU A 68 24.19 -7.13 3.26
CA GLU A 68 25.24 -6.21 3.76
C GLU A 68 25.32 -6.25 5.28
N ASN A 69 24.20 -6.09 5.98
CA ASN A 69 24.14 -6.16 7.44
C ASN A 69 24.63 -7.51 7.98
N LYS A 70 24.33 -8.62 7.28
CA LYS A 70 24.80 -9.96 7.64
C LYS A 70 26.32 -10.08 7.46
N LEU A 71 26.89 -9.52 6.37
CA LEU A 71 28.34 -9.49 6.16
C LEU A 71 29.04 -8.61 7.20
N ASP A 72 28.47 -7.45 7.54
CA ASP A 72 29.00 -6.56 8.57
C ASP A 72 28.99 -7.23 9.96
N GLN A 73 27.94 -8.01 10.26
CA GLN A 73 27.91 -8.82 11.47
C GLN A 73 29.02 -9.87 11.48
N ILE A 74 29.18 -10.63 10.39
CA ILE A 74 30.24 -11.64 10.25
C ILE A 74 31.63 -10.98 10.36
N ALA A 75 31.81 -9.80 9.75
CA ALA A 75 33.04 -9.02 9.83
C ALA A 75 33.40 -8.69 11.28
N SER A 76 32.45 -8.16 12.04
CA SER A 76 32.62 -7.84 13.47
C SER A 76 32.94 -9.08 14.30
N GLU A 77 32.24 -10.20 14.05
CA GLU A 77 32.49 -11.47 14.73
C GLU A 77 33.91 -12.02 14.44
N LEU A 78 34.39 -11.87 13.21
CA LEU A 78 35.76 -12.23 12.83
C LEU A 78 36.79 -11.35 13.54
N GLU A 79 36.63 -10.03 13.52
CA GLU A 79 37.54 -9.10 14.21
C GLU A 79 37.63 -9.40 15.72
N ILE A 80 36.49 -9.66 16.36
CA ILE A 80 36.44 -10.08 17.77
C ILE A 80 37.16 -11.43 17.94
N GLY A 81 36.87 -12.42 17.10
CA GLY A 81 37.44 -13.76 17.19
C GLY A 81 38.97 -13.77 17.04
N PHE A 82 39.50 -12.99 16.10
CA PHE A 82 40.95 -12.84 15.90
C PHE A 82 41.62 -12.12 17.07
N ARG A 83 41.01 -11.06 17.59
CA ARG A 83 41.52 -10.34 18.76
C ARG A 83 41.54 -11.22 20.01
N GLU A 84 40.48 -11.96 20.29
CA GLU A 84 40.36 -12.76 21.52
C GLU A 84 41.18 -14.05 21.49
N LYS A 85 41.19 -14.77 20.36
CA LYS A 85 41.80 -16.10 20.27
C LYS A 85 43.25 -16.09 19.77
N LYS A 86 43.60 -15.09 18.95
CA LYS A 86 44.93 -15.01 18.31
C LYS A 86 45.71 -13.76 18.71
N ASN A 87 45.09 -12.84 19.45
CA ASN A 87 45.70 -11.57 19.88
C ASN A 87 46.26 -10.74 18.71
N ILE A 88 45.53 -10.75 17.58
CA ILE A 88 45.82 -9.94 16.40
C ILE A 88 44.62 -9.05 16.07
N GLU A 89 44.89 -7.84 15.58
CA GLU A 89 43.86 -6.94 15.06
C GLU A 89 43.80 -7.10 13.54
N VAL A 90 42.71 -7.70 13.06
CA VAL A 90 42.40 -7.75 11.63
C VAL A 90 41.38 -6.68 11.28
N THR A 91 41.30 -6.28 10.02
CA THR A 91 40.26 -5.39 9.52
C THR A 91 39.43 -6.12 8.50
N ALA A 92 38.14 -6.32 8.77
CA ALA A 92 37.22 -7.00 7.88
C ALA A 92 36.33 -5.97 7.16
N THR A 93 36.49 -5.84 5.85
CA THR A 93 35.77 -4.86 5.02
C THR A 93 34.92 -5.58 3.98
N ARG A 94 33.63 -5.24 3.90
CA ARG A 94 32.76 -5.76 2.85
C ARG A 94 33.14 -5.21 1.48
N ARG A 95 33.04 -6.05 0.46
CA ARG A 95 33.20 -5.71 -0.96
C ARG A 95 31.89 -6.08 -1.67
N GLY A 96 31.07 -5.08 -1.96
CA GLY A 96 29.74 -5.32 -2.54
C GLY A 96 28.75 -5.94 -1.54
N VAL A 97 27.95 -6.90 -2.02
CA VAL A 97 26.82 -7.50 -1.28
C VAL A 97 27.05 -8.97 -0.87
N ASP A 98 28.14 -9.59 -1.32
CA ASP A 98 28.41 -11.02 -1.14
C ASP A 98 29.84 -11.35 -0.68
N THR A 99 30.75 -10.38 -0.69
CA THR A 99 32.18 -10.63 -0.48
C THR A 99 32.68 -9.85 0.74
N LEU A 100 33.55 -10.48 1.52
CA LEU A 100 34.25 -9.91 2.66
C LEU A 100 35.76 -10.05 2.45
N GLU A 101 36.48 -8.96 2.61
CA GLU A 101 37.94 -8.91 2.56
C GLU A 101 38.47 -8.71 3.98
N VAL A 102 39.30 -9.64 4.45
CA VAL A 102 39.91 -9.58 5.77
C VAL A 102 41.38 -9.29 5.60
N LEU A 103 41.81 -8.13 6.09
CA LEU A 103 43.18 -7.64 6.05
C LEU A 103 43.91 -8.00 7.34
N PHE A 104 45.07 -8.62 7.21
CA PHE A 104 45.94 -9.00 8.33
C PHE A 104 47.09 -7.99 8.48
N PRO A 105 47.66 -7.84 9.69
CA PRO A 105 48.82 -6.97 9.92
C PRO A 105 50.06 -7.38 9.09
N THR A 106 50.27 -8.69 8.94
CA THR A 106 51.37 -9.25 8.15
C THR A 106 50.89 -10.46 7.33
N VAL A 107 51.63 -10.78 6.27
CA VAL A 107 51.35 -11.96 5.42
C VAL A 107 51.47 -13.27 6.22
N ASP A 108 52.38 -13.34 7.19
CA ASP A 108 52.57 -14.51 8.04
C ASP A 108 51.36 -14.76 8.97
N ASP A 109 50.65 -13.69 9.36
CA ASP A 109 49.47 -13.78 10.23
C ASP A 109 48.27 -14.44 9.54
N ILE A 110 48.27 -14.55 8.20
CA ILE A 110 47.24 -15.30 7.46
C ILE A 110 47.21 -16.77 7.91
N ALA A 111 48.34 -17.34 8.34
CA ALA A 111 48.41 -18.71 8.85
C ALA A 111 47.62 -18.90 10.16
N LEU A 112 47.29 -17.82 10.86
CA LEU A 112 46.48 -17.82 12.08
C LEU A 112 44.97 -17.88 11.80
N ALA A 113 44.55 -17.77 10.53
CA ALA A 113 43.17 -17.94 10.07
C ALA A 113 42.76 -19.42 10.09
N THR A 114 42.79 -20.02 11.28
CA THR A 114 42.44 -21.41 11.54
C THR A 114 40.95 -21.56 11.91
N ASP A 115 40.47 -22.80 11.88
CA ASP A 115 39.04 -23.15 12.03
C ASP A 115 38.43 -22.71 13.38
N ASP A 116 39.25 -22.51 14.40
CA ASP A 116 38.82 -22.00 15.71
C ASP A 116 38.33 -20.54 15.67
N VAL A 117 38.82 -19.72 14.74
CA VAL A 117 38.36 -18.34 14.53
C VAL A 117 37.41 -18.27 13.35
N MET A 118 37.75 -18.97 12.27
CA MET A 118 37.07 -18.85 10.98
C MET A 118 35.89 -19.82 10.83
N GLY A 119 35.78 -20.88 11.64
CA GLY A 119 34.83 -21.97 11.40
C GLY A 119 33.36 -21.54 11.35
N ALA A 120 32.96 -20.57 12.19
CA ALA A 120 31.61 -20.01 12.16
C ALA A 120 31.34 -19.24 10.85
N SER A 121 32.31 -18.47 10.37
CA SER A 121 32.20 -17.70 9.13
C SER A 121 32.35 -18.59 7.90
N LEU A 122 33.20 -19.62 7.94
CA LEU A 122 33.42 -20.58 6.87
C LEU A 122 32.23 -21.55 6.67
N GLY A 123 31.32 -21.65 7.64
CA GLY A 123 30.03 -22.31 7.46
C GLY A 123 29.05 -21.55 6.56
N VAL A 124 29.32 -20.26 6.30
CA VAL A 124 28.43 -19.35 5.53
C VAL A 124 29.15 -18.73 4.33
N LEU A 125 30.47 -18.53 4.43
CA LEU A 125 31.32 -17.93 3.42
C LEU A 125 32.39 -18.94 2.99
N GLU A 126 32.79 -18.90 1.73
CA GLU A 126 33.85 -19.73 1.19
C GLU A 126 35.07 -18.85 0.87
N ARG A 127 36.27 -19.36 1.18
CA ARG A 127 37.50 -18.66 0.79
C ARG A 127 37.67 -18.78 -0.73
N ILE A 128 37.85 -17.63 -1.39
CA ILE A 128 38.10 -17.58 -2.83
C ILE A 128 39.60 -17.37 -3.10
N GLU A 129 40.00 -17.75 -4.32
CA GLU A 129 41.35 -17.49 -4.82
C GLU A 129 41.61 -15.97 -4.89
N PRO A 130 42.85 -15.54 -4.62
CA PRO A 130 43.21 -14.13 -4.69
C PRO A 130 43.11 -13.61 -6.13
N GLU A 131 42.49 -12.44 -6.29
CA GLU A 131 42.49 -11.70 -7.57
C GLU A 131 43.66 -10.71 -7.59
N ASP A 132 44.07 -10.27 -8.79
CA ASP A 132 45.26 -9.42 -9.00
C ASP A 132 45.24 -8.08 -8.25
N ASP A 133 44.08 -7.63 -7.76
CA ASP A 133 43.88 -6.38 -7.01
C ASP A 133 43.89 -6.57 -5.48
N GLN A 134 44.05 -7.80 -5.00
CA GLN A 134 44.03 -8.12 -3.58
C GLN A 134 45.39 -7.86 -2.89
N PRO A 135 45.43 -7.22 -1.70
CA PRO A 135 46.64 -7.11 -0.90
C PRO A 135 47.21 -8.50 -0.56
N ALA A 136 48.54 -8.65 -0.52
CA ALA A 136 49.20 -9.92 -0.22
C ALA A 136 48.89 -10.43 1.21
N GLU A 137 48.62 -9.49 2.12
CA GLU A 137 48.23 -9.68 3.51
C GLU A 137 46.71 -9.84 3.71
N ALA A 138 45.91 -10.03 2.65
CA ALA A 138 44.46 -10.17 2.75
C ALA A 138 43.95 -11.55 2.33
N ILE A 139 42.81 -11.97 2.90
CA ILE A 139 42.01 -13.09 2.39
C ILE A 139 40.63 -12.59 1.96
N ARG A 140 40.07 -13.23 0.93
CA ARG A 140 38.70 -12.96 0.48
C ARG A 140 37.81 -14.14 0.79
N LEU A 141 36.66 -13.83 1.36
CA LEU A 141 35.59 -14.76 1.66
C LEU A 141 34.37 -14.32 0.86
N ARG A 142 33.74 -15.24 0.14
CA ARG A 142 32.54 -14.96 -0.66
C ARG A 142 31.41 -15.86 -0.21
N MET A 143 30.21 -15.30 -0.10
CA MET A 143 29.01 -16.08 0.13
C MET A 143 28.67 -16.88 -1.14
N PRO A 144 28.59 -18.22 -1.08
CA PRO A 144 28.23 -19.02 -2.25
C PRO A 144 26.80 -18.70 -2.69
N GLN A 145 26.50 -18.89 -3.98
CA GLN A 145 25.19 -18.57 -4.55
C GLN A 145 24.03 -19.26 -3.82
N ALA A 146 24.23 -20.51 -3.36
CA ALA A 146 23.24 -21.23 -2.57
C ALA A 146 22.90 -20.51 -1.24
N ALA A 147 23.93 -20.01 -0.53
CA ALA A 147 23.76 -19.27 0.72
C ALA A 147 23.16 -17.87 0.49
N LEU A 148 23.44 -17.23 -0.66
CA LEU A 148 22.80 -15.98 -1.07
C LEU A 148 21.30 -16.17 -1.31
N ASP A 149 20.92 -17.23 -2.05
CA ASP A 149 19.51 -17.54 -2.32
C ASP A 149 18.74 -17.94 -1.06
N GLU A 150 19.38 -18.69 -0.16
CA GLU A 150 18.81 -19.02 1.15
C GLU A 150 18.62 -17.77 2.01
N SER A 151 19.65 -16.92 2.11
CA SER A 151 19.58 -15.67 2.86
C SER A 151 18.50 -14.74 2.30
N ARG A 152 18.34 -14.69 0.97
CA ARG A 152 17.26 -13.95 0.30
C ARG A 152 15.88 -14.47 0.69
N LYS A 153 15.68 -15.80 0.65
CA LYS A 153 14.41 -16.41 1.06
C LYS A 153 14.10 -16.13 2.53
N THR A 154 15.10 -16.24 3.39
CA THR A 154 14.98 -15.95 4.82
C THR A 154 14.60 -14.49 5.05
N ALA A 155 15.27 -13.54 4.37
CA ALA A 155 14.95 -12.11 4.47
C ALA A 155 13.49 -11.81 4.08
N VAL A 156 13.01 -12.38 2.97
CA VAL A 156 11.61 -12.22 2.54
C VAL A 156 10.64 -12.86 3.54
N SER A 157 10.96 -14.04 4.07
CA SER A 157 10.13 -14.73 5.08
C SER A 157 10.03 -13.95 6.39
N THR A 158 11.15 -13.41 6.88
CA THR A 158 11.19 -12.58 8.09
C THR A 158 10.42 -11.28 7.90
N ALA A 159 10.54 -10.64 6.74
CA ALA A 159 9.75 -9.46 6.40
C ALA A 159 8.25 -9.81 6.34
N LEU A 160 7.88 -10.94 5.73
CA LEU A 160 6.49 -11.42 5.67
C LEU A 160 5.90 -11.65 7.06
N GLU A 161 6.62 -12.32 7.96
CA GLU A 161 6.18 -12.53 9.34
C GLU A 161 6.02 -11.24 10.11
N THR A 162 6.95 -10.29 9.91
CA THR A 162 6.88 -8.97 10.52
C THR A 162 5.62 -8.25 10.08
N VAL A 163 5.34 -8.22 8.77
CA VAL A 163 4.13 -7.61 8.21
C VAL A 163 2.88 -8.27 8.80
N ARG A 164 2.80 -9.61 8.82
CA ARG A 164 1.67 -10.35 9.41
C ARG A 164 1.41 -9.96 10.86
N LYS A 165 2.43 -10.01 11.72
CA LYS A 165 2.30 -9.66 13.14
C LYS A 165 1.80 -8.23 13.36
N ARG A 166 2.18 -7.29 12.48
CA ARG A 166 1.72 -5.91 12.55
C ARG A 166 0.27 -5.77 12.10
N VAL A 167 -0.09 -6.42 10.99
CA VAL A 167 -1.48 -6.45 10.50
C VAL A 167 -2.42 -7.11 11.52
N ASP A 168 -2.00 -8.21 12.14
CA ASP A 168 -2.78 -8.89 13.19
C ASP A 168 -2.99 -7.99 14.42
N ALA A 169 -1.96 -7.23 14.83
CA ALA A 169 -2.05 -6.31 15.97
C ALA A 169 -3.08 -5.18 15.75
N MET A 170 -3.52 -4.96 14.52
CA MET A 170 -4.52 -3.95 14.16
C MET A 170 -5.95 -4.48 14.20
N GLY A 171 -6.13 -5.80 14.33
CA GLY A 171 -7.46 -6.40 14.31
C GLY A 171 -8.16 -6.31 12.94
N VAL A 172 -7.41 -6.17 11.84
CA VAL A 172 -7.97 -6.23 10.49
C VAL A 172 -8.51 -7.64 10.25
N ALA A 173 -9.77 -7.74 9.85
CA ALA A 173 -10.38 -9.01 9.52
C ALA A 173 -9.91 -9.47 8.14
N GLU A 174 -9.35 -10.68 8.06
CA GLU A 174 -9.01 -11.39 6.82
C GLU A 174 -8.03 -10.66 5.86
N PRO A 175 -6.85 -10.22 6.33
CA PRO A 175 -5.83 -9.65 5.44
C PRO A 175 -5.25 -10.71 4.49
N ASN A 176 -5.01 -10.34 3.23
CA ASN A 176 -4.31 -11.19 2.28
C ASN A 176 -2.86 -10.71 2.09
N ILE A 177 -1.89 -11.52 2.56
CA ILE A 177 -0.47 -11.14 2.62
C ILE A 177 0.37 -12.27 2.03
N TYR A 178 1.03 -12.00 0.91
CA TYR A 178 1.80 -12.99 0.17
C TYR A 178 3.09 -12.41 -0.45
N PRO A 179 4.16 -13.21 -0.56
CA PRO A 179 5.37 -12.80 -1.25
C PRO A 179 5.18 -12.88 -2.78
N LYS A 180 5.70 -11.89 -3.50
CA LYS A 180 5.75 -11.78 -4.97
C LYS A 180 7.19 -11.45 -5.37
N ASN A 181 7.99 -12.46 -5.73
CA ASN A 181 9.43 -12.30 -6.02
C ASN A 181 10.22 -11.67 -4.84
N ARG A 182 10.71 -10.44 -5.01
CA ARG A 182 11.40 -9.63 -3.97
C ARG A 182 10.46 -8.65 -3.27
N GLN A 183 9.16 -8.78 -3.49
CA GLN A 183 8.14 -7.91 -2.92
C GLN A 183 7.23 -8.69 -1.99
N ILE A 184 6.60 -7.98 -1.06
CA ILE A 184 5.51 -8.46 -0.24
C ILE A 184 4.28 -7.65 -0.64
N VAL A 185 3.24 -8.37 -1.06
CA VAL A 185 1.95 -7.78 -1.38
C VAL A 185 1.07 -7.87 -0.15
N VAL A 186 0.42 -6.77 0.19
CA VAL A 186 -0.47 -6.64 1.34
C VAL A 186 -1.79 -6.07 0.84
N GLU A 187 -2.84 -6.88 0.93
CA GLU A 187 -4.21 -6.52 0.58
C GLU A 187 -5.04 -6.48 1.87
N LEU A 188 -5.54 -5.29 2.23
CA LEU A 188 -6.32 -5.05 3.45
C LEU A 188 -7.75 -4.66 3.08
N PRO A 189 -8.72 -5.59 3.13
CA PRO A 189 -10.11 -5.28 2.83
C PRO A 189 -10.70 -4.38 3.93
N GLY A 190 -11.49 -3.37 3.54
CA GLY A 190 -12.15 -2.48 4.49
C GLY A 190 -11.26 -1.43 5.18
N LEU A 191 -9.95 -1.39 4.88
CA LEU A 191 -9.10 -0.25 5.24
C LEU A 191 -9.22 0.82 4.14
N ALA A 192 -9.80 1.97 4.47
CA ALA A 192 -9.92 3.08 3.54
C ALA A 192 -8.57 3.77 3.33
N ASP A 193 -8.17 3.94 2.07
CA ASP A 193 -7.05 4.82 1.68
C ASP A 193 -7.40 6.29 2.00
N GLU A 194 -6.39 7.16 2.11
CA GLU A 194 -6.56 8.60 2.36
C GLU A 194 -7.52 9.23 1.36
N SER A 195 -7.42 8.79 0.10
CA SER A 195 -8.30 9.23 -0.96
C SER A 195 -9.76 8.80 -0.71
N THR A 196 -9.98 7.63 -0.10
CA THR A 196 -11.30 7.11 0.25
C THR A 196 -11.88 7.85 1.47
N GLU A 197 -11.09 8.08 2.51
CA GLU A 197 -11.52 8.85 3.70
C GLU A 197 -11.89 10.29 3.33
N LEU A 198 -11.06 10.95 2.52
CA LEU A 198 -11.34 12.30 2.03
C LEU A 198 -12.55 12.36 1.09
N ARG A 199 -12.78 11.33 0.25
CA ARG A 199 -13.99 11.22 -0.57
C ARG A 199 -15.23 11.02 0.27
N ALA A 200 -15.18 10.16 1.28
CA ALA A 200 -16.30 9.92 2.20
C ALA A 200 -16.65 11.18 2.98
N ALA A 201 -15.64 11.88 3.52
CA ALA A 201 -15.82 13.15 4.21
C ALA A 201 -16.40 14.23 3.29
N ALA A 202 -15.91 14.33 2.04
CA ALA A 202 -16.46 15.25 1.05
C ALA A 202 -17.90 14.90 0.64
N ALA A 203 -18.23 13.62 0.51
CA ALA A 203 -19.58 13.17 0.18
C ALA A 203 -20.58 13.49 1.31
N ASP A 204 -20.20 13.26 2.57
CA ASP A 204 -21.03 13.61 3.74
C ASP A 204 -21.21 15.14 3.84
N ALA A 205 -20.12 15.90 3.68
CA ALA A 205 -20.16 17.36 3.67
C ALA A 205 -21.05 17.90 2.53
N ALA A 206 -20.92 17.35 1.32
CA ALA A 206 -21.74 17.71 0.16
C ALA A 206 -23.22 17.39 0.39
N GLY A 207 -23.53 16.23 1.00
CA GLY A 207 -24.90 15.84 1.36
C GLY A 207 -25.52 16.81 2.37
N ARG A 208 -24.81 17.15 3.45
CA ARG A 208 -25.27 18.14 4.44
C ARG A 208 -25.43 19.54 3.84
N LEU A 209 -24.47 19.96 3.01
CA LEU A 209 -24.55 21.24 2.31
C LEU A 209 -25.78 21.30 1.41
N GLY A 210 -26.07 20.23 0.65
CA GLY A 210 -27.28 20.13 -0.17
C GLY A 210 -28.58 20.24 0.65
N GLN A 211 -28.63 19.62 1.82
CA GLN A 211 -29.79 19.73 2.74
C GLN A 211 -29.97 21.16 3.26
N LEU A 212 -28.89 21.84 3.66
CA LEU A 212 -28.92 23.21 4.15
C LEU A 212 -29.36 24.20 3.06
N LEU A 213 -28.88 24.01 1.82
CA LEU A 213 -29.27 24.84 0.67
C LEU A 213 -30.73 24.61 0.27
N SER A 214 -31.20 23.36 0.30
CA SER A 214 -32.60 23.03 0.04
C SER A 214 -33.53 23.67 1.07
N ALA A 215 -33.16 23.62 2.36
CA ALA A 215 -33.87 24.30 3.44
C ALA A 215 -33.86 25.84 3.29
N SER A 216 -32.89 26.39 2.56
CA SER A 216 -32.71 27.83 2.31
C SER A 216 -33.31 28.31 0.98
N GLY A 217 -34.11 27.44 0.34
CA GLY A 217 -34.92 27.78 -0.84
C GLY A 217 -34.41 27.25 -2.18
N ALA A 218 -33.40 26.37 -2.21
CA ALA A 218 -33.03 25.67 -3.45
C ALA A 218 -34.05 24.57 -3.79
N THR A 219 -34.59 24.60 -5.00
CA THR A 219 -35.56 23.59 -5.48
C THR A 219 -34.87 22.29 -5.88
N GLN A 220 -33.65 22.38 -6.43
CA GLN A 220 -32.83 21.23 -6.80
C GLN A 220 -31.35 21.55 -6.55
N VAL A 221 -30.66 20.66 -5.84
CA VAL A 221 -29.21 20.74 -5.60
C VAL A 221 -28.59 19.44 -6.04
N ALA A 222 -27.60 19.53 -6.93
CA ALA A 222 -26.82 18.39 -7.38
C ALA A 222 -25.36 18.55 -6.93
N THR A 223 -24.80 17.50 -6.35
CA THR A 223 -23.40 17.43 -5.95
C THR A 223 -22.73 16.31 -6.73
N ASN A 224 -21.70 16.65 -7.52
CA ASN A 224 -20.96 15.70 -8.31
C ASN A 224 -19.52 15.63 -7.81
N GLU A 225 -19.04 14.43 -7.51
CA GLU A 225 -17.66 14.21 -7.13
C GLU A 225 -16.71 14.46 -8.32
N VAL A 226 -15.52 15.00 -8.05
CA VAL A 226 -14.44 15.09 -9.05
C VAL A 226 -13.57 13.84 -8.92
N ARG A 227 -13.68 12.92 -9.88
CA ARG A 227 -13.01 11.59 -9.86
C ARG A 227 -11.52 11.64 -9.49
N ASP A 228 -10.80 12.65 -9.97
CA ASP A 228 -9.33 12.72 -9.84
C ASP A 228 -8.87 13.57 -8.65
N GLN A 229 -9.78 14.15 -7.86
CA GLN A 229 -9.45 15.09 -6.79
C GLN A 229 -10.22 14.75 -5.52
N ALA A 230 -9.67 13.84 -4.72
CA ALA A 230 -10.22 13.45 -3.42
C ALA A 230 -10.41 14.68 -2.53
N GLY A 231 -11.59 14.81 -1.95
CA GLY A 231 -11.96 15.97 -1.13
C GLY A 231 -12.55 17.15 -1.89
N ARG A 232 -12.73 17.06 -3.22
CA ARG A 232 -13.29 18.13 -4.06
C ARG A 232 -14.56 17.67 -4.78
N PHE A 233 -15.58 18.53 -4.81
CA PHE A 233 -16.85 18.25 -5.48
C PHE A 233 -17.43 19.50 -6.14
N LYS A 234 -18.20 19.29 -7.21
CA LYS A 234 -18.94 20.33 -7.92
C LYS A 234 -20.36 20.39 -7.36
N LEU A 235 -20.72 21.56 -6.83
CA LEU A 235 -22.09 21.88 -6.47
C LEU A 235 -22.77 22.54 -7.67
N THR A 236 -23.98 22.10 -8.02
CA THR A 236 -24.81 22.69 -9.07
C THR A 236 -26.22 22.95 -8.55
N VAL A 237 -26.71 24.17 -8.73
CA VAL A 237 -28.04 24.64 -8.37
C VAL A 237 -28.70 25.20 -9.64
N PRO A 238 -29.47 24.39 -10.39
CA PRO A 238 -29.94 24.77 -11.73
C PRO A 238 -30.77 26.07 -11.78
N ASP A 239 -31.51 26.36 -10.72
CA ASP A 239 -32.48 27.46 -10.69
C ASP A 239 -31.94 28.74 -9.98
N ALA A 240 -30.66 28.77 -9.59
CA ALA A 240 -30.09 29.90 -8.85
C ALA A 240 -28.58 30.06 -9.06
N ASP A 241 -28.05 31.23 -8.71
CA ASP A 241 -26.61 31.40 -8.55
C ASP A 241 -26.15 30.62 -7.31
N ALA A 242 -25.36 29.57 -7.53
CA ALA A 242 -24.92 28.67 -6.48
C ALA A 242 -24.06 29.39 -5.44
N ARG A 243 -23.25 30.36 -5.86
CA ARG A 243 -22.35 31.11 -4.98
C ARG A 243 -23.12 32.12 -4.15
N ALA A 244 -24.01 32.89 -4.77
CA ALA A 244 -24.86 33.84 -4.05
C ALA A 244 -25.76 33.13 -3.02
N LEU A 245 -26.23 31.92 -3.35
CA LEU A 245 -27.02 31.11 -2.43
C LEU A 245 -26.20 30.62 -1.23
N LEU A 246 -24.95 30.20 -1.45
CA LEU A 246 -24.03 29.82 -0.37
C LEU A 246 -23.75 31.01 0.56
N GLU A 247 -23.41 32.17 0.00
CA GLU A 247 -23.17 33.39 0.77
C GLU A 247 -24.37 33.78 1.64
N ARG A 248 -25.59 33.69 1.08
CA ARG A 248 -26.82 33.94 1.82
C ARG A 248 -27.05 32.91 2.94
N THR A 249 -26.86 31.63 2.65
CA THR A 249 -27.14 30.51 3.57
C THR A 249 -26.18 30.49 4.77
N PHE A 250 -24.94 30.92 4.55
CA PHE A 250 -23.87 30.93 5.55
C PHE A 250 -23.46 32.36 5.95
N THR A 251 -24.42 33.29 5.95
CA THR A 251 -24.17 34.69 6.36
C THR A 251 -23.52 34.74 7.75
N GLY A 252 -22.34 35.38 7.87
CA GLY A 252 -21.58 35.48 9.11
C GLY A 252 -20.77 34.23 9.50
N LYS A 253 -20.75 33.21 8.64
CA LYS A 253 -19.98 31.95 8.79
C LYS A 253 -18.98 31.72 7.66
N LEU A 254 -18.85 32.67 6.71
CA LEU A 254 -17.76 32.70 5.72
C LEU A 254 -16.60 33.57 6.24
N THR A 255 -15.38 33.10 6.02
CA THR A 255 -14.15 33.91 6.19
C THR A 255 -13.81 34.69 4.92
N ASP A 256 -12.83 35.59 5.02
CA ASP A 256 -12.33 36.39 3.88
C ASP A 256 -11.78 35.52 2.74
N ASP A 257 -11.27 34.31 3.06
CA ASP A 257 -10.74 33.34 2.11
C ASP A 257 -11.81 32.39 1.52
N GLN A 258 -13.10 32.72 1.72
CA GLN A 258 -14.25 31.94 1.27
C GLN A 258 -14.31 30.53 1.87
N ILE A 259 -13.87 30.42 3.13
CA ILE A 259 -13.99 29.20 3.91
C ILE A 259 -15.28 29.26 4.70
N ILE A 260 -16.10 28.22 4.56
CA ILE A 260 -17.33 28.01 5.33
C ILE A 260 -16.95 27.28 6.61
N VAL A 261 -17.10 27.97 7.74
CA VAL A 261 -16.89 27.42 9.08
C VAL A 261 -18.23 27.42 9.80
N ASP A 262 -18.94 26.29 9.78
CA ASP A 262 -20.29 26.15 10.34
C ASP A 262 -20.43 24.81 11.07
N ASP A 263 -20.91 24.84 12.31
CA ASP A 263 -21.08 23.66 13.17
C ASP A 263 -22.11 22.66 12.62
N ARG A 264 -22.96 23.08 11.67
CA ARG A 264 -23.91 22.21 10.97
C ARG A 264 -23.22 21.35 9.90
N LEU A 265 -22.01 21.71 9.48
CA LEU A 265 -21.20 20.93 8.55
C LEU A 265 -20.25 20.01 9.34
N PRO A 266 -19.93 18.82 8.81
CA PRO A 266 -19.05 17.87 9.50
C PRO A 266 -17.58 18.30 9.44
N VAL A 267 -17.22 19.16 8.48
CA VAL A 267 -15.87 19.60 8.15
C VAL A 267 -15.90 20.99 7.54
N GLU A 268 -14.77 21.71 7.62
CA GLU A 268 -14.60 23.01 6.97
C GLU A 268 -14.48 22.86 5.44
N LEU A 269 -15.16 23.74 4.71
CA LEU A 269 -15.20 23.73 3.24
C LEU A 269 -14.70 25.05 2.67
N GLN A 270 -13.97 25.01 1.57
CA GLN A 270 -13.52 26.17 0.83
C GLN A 270 -14.25 26.26 -0.51
N ILE A 271 -14.81 27.43 -0.80
CA ILE A 271 -15.37 27.75 -2.11
C ILE A 271 -14.22 28.17 -3.03
N LEU A 272 -14.06 27.47 -4.14
CA LEU A 272 -12.99 27.77 -5.09
C LEU A 272 -13.37 28.94 -6.00
N PRO A 273 -12.39 29.75 -6.43
CA PRO A 273 -12.62 30.80 -7.41
C PRO A 273 -13.18 30.22 -8.71
N ALA A 274 -14.10 30.94 -9.34
CA ALA A 274 -14.71 30.52 -10.59
C ALA A 274 -13.65 30.50 -11.71
N ASP A 275 -13.64 29.43 -12.49
CA ASP A 275 -12.81 29.36 -13.68
C ASP A 275 -13.31 30.39 -14.71
N PRO A 276 -12.48 31.37 -15.14
CA PRO A 276 -12.89 32.39 -16.10
C PRO A 276 -13.31 31.82 -17.47
N THR A 277 -12.98 30.57 -17.77
CA THR A 277 -13.33 29.90 -19.04
C THR A 277 -14.62 29.08 -18.98
N ALA A 278 -15.18 28.82 -17.79
CA ALA A 278 -16.36 27.98 -17.57
C ALA A 278 -17.30 28.57 -16.49
N ALA A 279 -17.53 29.89 -16.56
CA ALA A 279 -18.37 30.62 -15.61
C ALA A 279 -19.87 30.31 -15.80
N ASP A 280 -20.28 29.11 -15.40
CA ASP A 280 -21.68 28.75 -15.19
C ASP A 280 -22.08 29.21 -13.78
N PRO A 281 -22.92 30.26 -13.65
CA PRO A 281 -23.33 30.79 -12.34
C PRO A 281 -24.15 29.76 -11.53
N ALA A 282 -24.72 28.75 -12.19
CA ALA A 282 -25.43 27.67 -11.52
C ALA A 282 -24.48 26.68 -10.84
N SER A 283 -23.16 26.79 -11.02
CA SER A 283 -22.22 25.81 -10.47
C SER A 283 -21.00 26.40 -9.80
N VAL A 284 -20.53 25.73 -8.76
CA VAL A 284 -19.36 26.16 -7.99
C VAL A 284 -18.56 24.95 -7.52
N MET A 285 -17.24 25.09 -7.54
CA MET A 285 -16.33 24.09 -7.03
C MET A 285 -16.09 24.29 -5.55
N ILE A 286 -16.19 23.22 -4.77
CA ILE A 286 -15.98 23.23 -3.32
C ILE A 286 -14.98 22.15 -2.97
N GLU A 287 -14.08 22.44 -2.03
CA GLU A 287 -13.14 21.46 -1.50
C GLU A 287 -13.05 21.48 0.02
N LEU A 288 -12.60 20.37 0.60
CA LEU A 288 -12.16 20.31 1.99
C LEU A 288 -10.95 21.23 2.18
N THR A 289 -10.95 22.06 3.23
CA THR A 289 -9.77 22.84 3.61
C THR A 289 -8.61 21.93 3.98
N GLN A 290 -7.37 22.43 3.94
CA GLN A 290 -6.21 21.67 4.43
C GLN A 290 -6.39 21.22 5.88
N ARG A 291 -6.93 22.10 6.74
CA ARG A 291 -7.23 21.78 8.14
C ARG A 291 -8.27 20.67 8.28
N ALA A 292 -9.33 20.68 7.47
CA ALA A 292 -10.33 19.62 7.45
C ALA A 292 -9.75 18.30 6.94
N ARG A 293 -8.91 18.34 5.90
CA ARG A 293 -8.19 17.17 5.39
C ARG A 293 -7.32 16.56 6.47
N ASP A 294 -6.51 17.37 7.14
CA ASP A 294 -5.64 16.93 8.24
C ASP A 294 -6.46 16.31 9.38
N GLN A 295 -7.58 16.91 9.77
CA GLN A 295 -8.45 16.38 10.82
C GLN A 295 -9.09 15.03 10.47
N VAL A 296 -9.53 14.86 9.22
CA VAL A 296 -10.08 13.59 8.72
C VAL A 296 -8.99 12.51 8.71
N LEU A 297 -7.79 12.85 8.23
CA LEU A 297 -6.67 11.93 8.16
C LEU A 297 -6.05 11.60 9.53
N GLU A 298 -6.06 12.54 10.48
CA GLU A 298 -5.66 12.30 11.87
C GLU A 298 -6.63 11.35 12.59
N GLY A 299 -7.93 11.47 12.31
CA GLY A 299 -8.94 10.50 12.75
C GLY A 299 -8.69 9.09 12.19
N ALA A 300 -8.14 9.01 10.97
CA ALA A 300 -7.66 7.78 10.34
C ALA A 300 -6.21 7.40 10.75
N GLY A 301 -5.57 8.13 11.67
CA GLY A 301 -4.13 8.13 11.96
C GLY A 301 -3.51 6.84 12.54
N GLU A 302 -4.26 5.75 12.73
CA GLU A 302 -3.68 4.42 12.90
C GLU A 302 -3.05 3.90 11.60
N PHE A 303 -3.66 4.21 10.45
CA PHE A 303 -3.24 3.85 9.09
C PHE A 303 -1.85 4.37 8.73
N HIS A 304 -1.59 5.65 8.98
CA HIS A 304 -0.34 6.31 8.62
C HIS A 304 0.83 5.91 9.55
N ARG A 305 0.53 5.59 10.82
CA ARG A 305 1.52 5.00 11.76
C ARG A 305 1.93 3.60 11.32
N LEU A 306 1.03 2.84 10.72
CA LEU A 306 1.28 1.48 10.27
C LEU A 306 2.22 1.39 9.09
N LEU A 307 1.95 2.16 8.04
CA LEU A 307 2.84 2.29 6.89
C LEU A 307 4.26 2.64 7.36
N LYS A 308 4.38 3.66 8.22
CA LYS A 308 5.67 4.12 8.73
C LYS A 308 6.39 3.12 9.64
N ILE A 309 5.67 2.29 10.39
CA ILE A 309 6.24 1.24 11.26
C ILE A 309 6.68 0.02 10.45
N ILE A 310 5.91 -0.37 9.44
CA ILE A 310 6.26 -1.46 8.52
C ILE A 310 7.52 -1.07 7.71
N GLU A 311 7.60 0.17 7.22
CA GLU A 311 8.78 0.69 6.50
C GLU A 311 10.04 0.71 7.36
N ARG A 312 9.95 1.20 8.61
CA ARG A 312 11.13 1.40 9.47
C ARG A 312 11.78 0.12 9.99
N GLN A 313 11.05 -1.00 10.06
CA GLN A 313 11.52 -2.22 10.73
C GLN A 313 11.73 -3.42 9.82
N ALA A 314 11.27 -3.38 8.57
CA ALA A 314 11.39 -4.50 7.65
C ALA A 314 12.30 -4.23 6.43
N VAL A 315 13.02 -3.09 6.42
CA VAL A 315 13.84 -2.66 5.28
C VAL A 315 13.04 -2.72 3.97
N LEU A 316 11.81 -2.22 4.04
CA LEU A 316 10.85 -2.25 2.94
C LEU A 316 10.81 -0.87 2.28
N ARG A 317 11.00 -0.82 0.95
CA ARG A 317 10.73 0.40 0.17
C ARG A 317 9.35 0.30 -0.44
N MET A 318 8.48 1.26 -0.12
CA MET A 318 7.15 1.38 -0.71
C MET A 318 7.28 1.84 -2.16
N HIS A 319 6.66 1.09 -3.07
CA HIS A 319 6.45 1.52 -4.45
C HIS A 319 4.95 1.66 -4.66
N LEU A 320 4.49 2.84 -5.09
CA LEU A 320 3.14 2.98 -5.61
C LEU A 320 3.09 2.19 -6.91
N VAL A 321 2.25 1.17 -6.93
CA VAL A 321 2.02 0.32 -8.10
C VAL A 321 1.21 1.14 -9.10
N ASP A 322 1.80 1.40 -10.26
CA ASP A 322 1.07 1.95 -11.40
C ASP A 322 -0.03 0.96 -11.78
N ASP A 323 -1.28 1.42 -11.80
CA ASP A 323 -2.42 0.62 -12.20
C ASP A 323 -2.09 -0.11 -13.52
N GLU A 324 -2.37 -1.42 -13.63
CA GLU A 324 -2.10 -2.19 -14.86
C GLU A 324 -2.91 -1.70 -16.08
N SER A 325 -3.73 -0.66 -15.91
CA SER A 325 -4.45 -0.01 -16.99
C SER A 325 -3.51 0.77 -17.92
N LEU A 326 -3.55 0.38 -19.19
CA LEU A 326 -2.82 1.06 -20.26
C LEU A 326 -3.33 2.51 -20.38
N PHE A 327 -2.41 3.47 -20.40
CA PHE A 327 -2.78 4.86 -20.61
C PHE A 327 -3.16 5.10 -22.06
N ARG A 328 -4.47 5.20 -22.34
CA ARG A 328 -5.01 5.45 -23.68
C ARG A 328 -4.50 4.39 -24.69
N ASP A 329 -4.37 4.76 -25.95
CA ASP A 329 -3.86 3.89 -27.03
C ASP A 329 -2.34 3.72 -27.03
N THR A 330 -1.63 4.18 -25.99
CA THR A 330 -0.15 4.17 -25.98
C THR A 330 0.44 2.79 -25.72
N GLY A 331 -0.37 1.84 -25.22
CA GLY A 331 0.09 0.48 -24.89
C GLY A 331 1.09 0.44 -23.72
N LYS A 332 1.18 1.50 -22.91
CA LYS A 332 2.07 1.61 -21.76
C LYS A 332 1.33 2.01 -20.48
N PRO A 333 1.81 1.61 -19.28
CA PRO A 333 1.29 2.10 -18.00
C PRO A 333 1.41 3.62 -17.85
N TYR A 334 0.53 4.22 -17.03
CA TYR A 334 0.32 5.66 -16.90
C TYR A 334 1.56 6.45 -16.50
N LEU A 335 2.25 6.03 -15.42
CA LEU A 335 3.43 6.72 -14.91
C LEU A 335 4.62 6.60 -15.86
N ARG A 336 4.72 5.48 -16.58
CA ARG A 336 5.76 5.28 -17.61
C ARG A 336 5.55 6.21 -18.82
N ALA A 337 4.31 6.40 -19.25
CA ALA A 337 3.98 7.34 -20.33
C ALA A 337 4.29 8.80 -19.93
N LEU A 338 4.06 9.17 -18.67
CA LEU A 338 4.37 10.51 -18.16
C LEU A 338 5.88 10.76 -18.01
N TYR A 339 6.64 9.76 -17.58
CA TYR A 339 8.11 9.84 -17.49
C TYR A 339 8.76 10.01 -18.87
N GLU A 340 8.38 9.17 -19.84
CA GLU A 340 8.89 9.30 -21.22
C GLU A 340 8.44 10.61 -21.88
N GLY A 341 7.29 11.16 -21.47
CA GLY A 341 6.80 12.47 -21.88
C GLY A 341 7.52 13.66 -21.21
N GLY A 342 8.50 13.41 -20.34
CA GLY A 342 9.27 14.46 -19.65
C GLY A 342 8.47 15.23 -18.60
N MET A 343 7.29 14.73 -18.20
CA MET A 343 6.40 15.40 -17.25
C MET A 343 6.69 15.04 -15.79
N VAL A 344 7.57 14.06 -15.54
CA VAL A 344 7.98 13.65 -14.19
C VAL A 344 9.48 13.31 -14.19
N THR A 345 10.22 13.71 -13.16
CA THR A 345 11.65 13.40 -13.00
C THR A 345 11.87 12.07 -12.27
N GLN A 346 12.96 11.36 -12.59
CA GLN A 346 13.31 10.08 -11.98
C GLN A 346 13.59 10.26 -10.48
N GLY A 347 12.76 9.62 -9.63
CA GLY A 347 12.85 9.79 -8.16
C GLY A 347 11.72 9.18 -7.34
N LEU A 348 10.64 8.70 -7.98
CA LEU A 348 9.46 8.12 -7.32
C LEU A 348 9.17 6.68 -7.76
N GLY A 349 10.21 5.87 -8.01
CA GLY A 349 10.04 4.45 -8.29
C GLY A 349 9.54 4.11 -9.71
N ILE A 350 9.73 4.99 -10.69
CA ILE A 350 9.48 4.69 -12.11
C ILE A 350 10.73 3.98 -12.67
N SER A 351 10.62 2.69 -13.00
CA SER A 351 11.65 1.91 -13.71
C SER A 351 11.33 1.74 -15.20
#